data_AF-A0A258B3D4-F1
#
_entry.id   AF-A0A258B3D4-F1
#
_cell.length_a   1.000
_cell.length_b   1.000
_cell.length_c   1.000
_cell.angle_alpha   90.00
_cell.angle_beta   90.00
_cell.angle_gamma   90.00
#
_symmetry.space_group_name_H-M   'P 1'
#
loop_
_entity.id
_entity.type
_entity.pdbx_description
1 polymer ?
#
loop_
_entity_poly.entity_id
_entity_poly.type
_entity_poly.pdbx_seq_one_letter_code
_entity_poly.pdbx_strand_id
1 'polypeptide(L)'
;MPSGETSGYASVVGGGASAPLLTQELDSVTIIGMGPTCSLFSADFMRDLIPMNERNPVWVINAAAKAFPHSLAWNVHDLNVLKEKEEKVPALIDWYSNEYKRPVVTLRKVPGMNTLIYPIKPVVEYWQDDYFFAAPSYMLAYAGMCGAKRFRLFGLDFDYPGRTEYEAGRCATEYWCGRVRTLGARFEVPEYTSLFDRHWRSTGGRIGYGAPLYGYFDNQPVITYDENGRMTVDGGDAS
;
A
#
# COMPACT_ATOMS: atom_id res chain seq x y z
N MET A 1 4.92 22.55 -33.31
CA MET A 1 6.26 22.81 -32.75
C MET A 1 6.17 24.07 -31.93
N PRO A 2 6.22 23.94 -30.61
CA PRO A 2 7.36 24.48 -29.90
C PRO A 2 8.11 23.36 -29.18
N SER A 3 9.41 23.36 -29.43
CA SER A 3 10.46 22.65 -28.72
C SER A 3 10.53 23.12 -27.27
N GLY A 4 10.58 22.19 -26.33
CA GLY A 4 10.86 22.43 -24.92
C GLY A 4 11.48 21.18 -24.33
N GLU A 5 12.81 21.20 -24.22
CA GLU A 5 13.62 20.20 -23.55
C GLU A 5 13.23 20.05 -22.08
N THR A 6 13.11 18.81 -21.61
CA THR A 6 13.59 18.34 -20.30
C THR A 6 13.60 16.81 -20.28
N SER A 7 14.57 16.21 -20.98
CA SER A 7 15.04 14.86 -20.67
C SER A 7 16.34 15.02 -19.91
N GLY A 8 16.31 14.79 -18.59
CA GLY A 8 17.44 15.10 -17.73
C GLY A 8 17.33 14.51 -16.34
N TYR A 9 17.10 13.20 -16.23
CA TYR A 9 17.46 12.44 -15.02
C TYR A 9 18.11 11.12 -15.45
N ALA A 10 19.37 11.23 -15.90
CA ALA A 10 20.23 10.09 -16.12
C ALA A 10 21.33 10.06 -15.03
N SER A 11 21.39 8.90 -14.37
CA SER A 11 22.54 8.28 -13.68
C SER A 11 23.36 9.12 -12.69
N VAL A 12 23.20 8.79 -11.41
CA VAL A 12 24.32 8.86 -10.46
C VAL A 12 24.48 7.47 -9.86
N VAL A 13 25.50 6.74 -10.32
CA VAL A 13 26.00 5.52 -9.67
C VAL A 13 27.42 5.81 -9.24
N GLY A 14 27.68 5.71 -7.93
CA GLY A 14 29.02 5.85 -7.38
C GLY A 14 29.05 5.60 -5.86
N GLY A 15 29.38 4.38 -5.47
CA GLY A 15 30.05 4.06 -4.19
C GLY A 15 29.18 3.98 -2.94
N GLY A 16 28.91 2.75 -2.48
CA GLY A 16 28.79 2.43 -1.05
C GLY A 16 27.72 3.16 -0.24
N ALA A 17 26.47 3.14 -0.68
CA ALA A 17 25.30 3.44 0.15
C ALA A 17 24.09 2.73 -0.44
N SER A 18 23.16 2.29 0.41
CA SER A 18 21.88 1.71 0.01
C SER A 18 21.22 2.55 -1.10
N ALA A 19 20.81 1.92 -2.19
CA ALA A 19 20.18 2.63 -3.31
C ALA A 19 19.02 3.49 -2.78
N PRO A 20 19.00 4.81 -3.08
CA PRO A 20 17.92 5.65 -2.64
C PRO A 20 16.63 5.16 -3.31
N LEU A 21 15.54 5.13 -2.55
CA LEU A 21 14.17 4.79 -2.99
C LEU A 21 13.83 5.36 -4.39
N LEU A 22 14.37 6.53 -4.74
CA LEU A 22 14.09 7.25 -5.99
C LEU A 22 14.53 6.60 -7.30
N THR A 23 15.25 5.47 -7.31
CA THR A 23 15.71 4.84 -8.56
C THR A 23 15.10 3.46 -8.85
N GLN A 24 14.11 3.03 -8.07
CA GLN A 24 13.54 1.68 -8.20
C GLN A 24 12.36 1.66 -9.18
N GLU A 25 12.48 0.86 -10.25
CA GLU A 25 11.35 0.47 -11.08
C GLU A 25 10.63 -0.75 -10.48
N LEU A 26 9.30 -0.69 -10.44
CA LEU A 26 8.47 -1.75 -9.88
C LEU A 26 7.47 -2.30 -10.91
N ASP A 27 7.35 -3.62 -10.99
CA ASP A 27 6.26 -4.28 -11.70
C ASP A 27 5.05 -4.46 -10.79
N SER A 28 5.31 -4.90 -9.55
CA SER A 28 4.30 -5.09 -8.52
C SER A 28 4.82 -4.74 -7.14
N VAL A 29 3.92 -4.58 -6.18
CA VAL A 29 4.26 -4.46 -4.76
C VAL A 29 3.25 -5.24 -3.93
N THR A 30 3.74 -5.93 -2.90
CA THR A 30 2.91 -6.48 -1.84
C THR A 30 3.05 -5.59 -0.60
N ILE A 31 1.95 -5.09 -0.06
CA ILE A 31 1.92 -4.26 1.15
C ILE A 31 1.20 -5.03 2.25
N ILE A 32 1.86 -5.18 3.40
CA ILE A 32 1.32 -5.87 4.56
C ILE A 32 1.16 -4.88 5.72
N GLY A 33 -0.09 -4.58 6.03
CA GLY A 33 -0.53 -3.86 7.21
C GLY A 33 -0.56 -4.74 8.47
N MET A 34 -1.16 -4.22 9.53
CA MET A 34 -1.32 -4.94 10.81
C MET A 34 -2.76 -5.35 11.11
N GLY A 35 -3.71 -5.07 10.20
CA GLY A 35 -5.10 -5.49 10.33
C GLY A 35 -5.26 -7.02 10.26
N PRO A 36 -6.40 -7.58 10.73
CA PRO A 36 -6.60 -9.03 10.87
C PRO A 36 -6.31 -9.86 9.61
N THR A 37 -6.57 -9.33 8.42
CA THR A 37 -6.35 -10.03 7.15
C THR A 37 -4.87 -10.17 6.77
N CYS A 38 -3.94 -9.57 7.53
CA CYS A 38 -2.50 -9.77 7.32
C CYS A 38 -2.10 -11.26 7.44
N SER A 39 -2.81 -12.02 8.27
CA SER A 39 -2.59 -13.46 8.48
C SER A 39 -2.72 -14.30 7.21
N LEU A 40 -3.48 -13.84 6.21
CA LEU A 40 -3.71 -14.55 4.96
C LEU A 40 -2.49 -14.51 4.02
N PHE A 41 -1.60 -13.52 4.18
CA PHE A 41 -0.38 -13.41 3.39
C PHE A 41 0.46 -14.70 3.44
N SER A 42 0.61 -15.29 4.63
CA SER A 42 1.47 -16.46 4.81
C SER A 42 1.01 -17.66 3.96
N ALA A 43 -0.30 -17.83 3.79
CA ALA A 43 -0.85 -18.92 2.97
C ALA A 43 -0.52 -18.72 1.48
N ASP A 44 -0.68 -17.50 0.97
CA ASP A 44 -0.37 -17.17 -0.42
C ASP A 44 1.14 -17.21 -0.71
N PHE A 45 1.94 -16.76 0.27
CA PHE A 45 3.39 -16.82 0.20
C PHE A 45 3.92 -18.26 0.17
N MET A 46 3.39 -19.15 1.02
CA MET A 46 3.78 -20.57 1.03
C MET A 46 3.40 -21.32 -0.26
N ARG A 47 2.44 -20.81 -1.02
CA ARG A 47 2.00 -21.37 -2.31
C ARG A 47 2.76 -20.78 -3.50
N ASP A 48 3.80 -19.99 -3.25
CA ASP A 48 4.58 -19.27 -4.27
C ASP A 48 3.73 -18.34 -5.17
N LEU A 49 2.58 -17.86 -4.66
CA LEU A 49 1.71 -16.92 -5.39
C LEU A 49 2.20 -15.48 -5.33
N ILE A 50 3.14 -15.20 -4.42
CA ILE A 50 3.71 -13.86 -4.19
C ILE A 50 5.20 -13.91 -4.55
N PRO A 51 5.61 -13.42 -5.73
CA PRO A 51 7.03 -13.28 -6.04
C PRO A 51 7.65 -12.22 -5.13
N MET A 52 8.85 -12.48 -4.62
CA MET A 52 9.63 -11.52 -3.85
C MET A 52 11.01 -11.32 -4.50
N ASN A 53 11.17 -10.19 -5.19
CA ASN A 53 12.43 -9.76 -5.81
C ASN A 53 12.47 -8.23 -5.91
N GLU A 54 13.52 -7.66 -6.51
CA GLU A 54 13.71 -6.22 -6.59
C GLU A 54 12.59 -5.47 -7.34
N ARG A 55 11.98 -6.07 -8.37
CA ARG A 55 10.85 -5.46 -9.10
C ARG A 55 9.48 -5.81 -8.50
N ASN A 56 9.45 -6.75 -7.54
CA ASN A 56 8.25 -7.27 -6.88
C ASN A 56 8.46 -7.33 -5.36
N PRO A 57 8.73 -6.20 -4.69
CA PRO A 57 9.04 -6.20 -3.28
C PRO A 57 7.82 -6.49 -2.40
N VAL A 58 8.11 -7.01 -1.21
CA VAL A 58 7.15 -7.17 -0.12
C VAL A 58 7.48 -6.13 0.95
N TRP A 59 6.57 -5.20 1.19
CA TRP A 59 6.71 -4.13 2.17
C TRP A 59 5.78 -4.35 3.35
N VAL A 60 6.28 -4.05 4.54
CA VAL A 60 5.57 -4.25 5.82
C VAL A 60 5.55 -2.95 6.61
N ILE A 61 4.51 -2.72 7.41
CA ILE A 61 4.45 -1.55 8.30
C ILE A 61 4.75 -1.90 9.76
N ASN A 62 5.40 -0.98 10.48
CA ASN A 62 5.52 -1.02 11.94
C ASN A 62 5.98 -2.38 12.49
N ALA A 63 5.19 -3.02 13.36
CA ALA A 63 5.55 -4.30 13.97
C ALA A 63 5.33 -5.52 13.06
N ALA A 64 4.66 -5.36 11.91
CA ALA A 64 4.53 -6.44 10.92
C ALA A 64 5.91 -6.92 10.41
N ALA A 65 6.94 -6.07 10.50
CA ALA A 65 8.33 -6.44 10.22
C ALA A 65 8.87 -7.58 11.10
N LYS A 66 8.32 -7.80 12.30
CA LYS A 66 8.70 -8.95 13.14
C LYS A 66 8.04 -10.25 12.71
N ALA A 67 6.91 -10.18 12.00
CA ALA A 67 6.04 -11.33 11.76
C ALA A 67 6.18 -11.93 10.36
N PHE A 68 6.45 -11.10 9.34
CA PHE A 68 6.36 -11.53 7.94
C PHE A 68 7.71 -11.44 7.21
N PRO A 69 8.00 -12.33 6.25
CA PRO A 69 9.10 -12.13 5.31
C PRO A 69 8.83 -10.89 4.44
N HIS A 70 9.86 -10.06 4.24
CA HIS A 70 9.72 -8.78 3.53
C HIS A 70 11.06 -8.26 3.02
N SER A 71 11.03 -7.43 1.99
CA SER A 71 12.22 -6.73 1.48
C SER A 71 12.47 -5.40 2.17
N LEU A 72 11.41 -4.72 2.65
CA LEU A 72 11.52 -3.37 3.24
C LEU A 72 10.48 -3.13 4.33
N ALA A 73 10.91 -2.60 5.48
CA ALA A 73 10.01 -2.15 6.53
C ALA A 73 9.72 -0.65 6.43
N TRP A 74 8.50 -0.27 6.78
CA TRP A 74 8.01 1.10 6.74
C TRP A 74 7.49 1.49 8.12
N ASN A 75 8.13 2.48 8.72
CA ASN A 75 7.66 3.13 9.93
C ASN A 75 7.70 4.64 9.70
N VAL A 76 6.62 5.15 9.13
CA VAL A 76 6.48 6.57 8.71
C VAL A 76 6.23 7.52 9.88
N HIS A 77 6.42 7.07 11.11
CA HIS A 77 6.52 7.96 12.26
C HIS A 77 7.93 8.54 12.37
N ASP A 78 8.08 9.67 13.07
CA ASP A 78 9.40 10.11 13.51
C ASP A 78 9.85 9.19 14.65
N LEU A 79 10.70 8.23 14.30
CA LEU A 79 11.25 7.24 15.22
C LEU A 79 12.07 7.88 16.36
N ASN A 80 12.62 9.08 16.17
CA ASN A 80 13.31 9.80 17.24
C ASN A 80 12.33 10.26 18.33
N VAL A 81 11.19 10.81 17.93
CA VAL A 81 10.12 11.25 18.85
C VAL A 81 9.46 10.06 19.54
N LEU A 82 9.25 8.98 18.79
CA LEU A 82 8.67 7.75 19.31
C LEU A 82 9.56 7.09 20.37
N LYS A 83 10.88 7.23 20.30
CA LYS A 83 11.83 6.75 21.32
C LYS A 83 11.63 7.44 22.67
N GLU A 84 11.11 8.67 22.66
CA GLU A 84 10.91 9.50 23.84
C GLU A 84 9.53 9.26 24.51
N LYS A 85 8.64 8.45 23.91
CA LYS A 85 7.31 8.12 24.45
C LYS A 85 7.27 6.72 25.10
N GLU A 86 6.64 6.57 26.26
CA GLU A 86 6.67 5.34 27.07
C GLU A 86 5.72 4.19 26.65
N GLU A 87 6.12 2.99 27.12
CA GLU A 87 5.56 1.63 27.17
C GLU A 87 5.68 0.66 25.97
N LYS A 88 5.10 0.87 24.78
CA LYS A 88 5.09 -0.18 23.71
C LYS A 88 5.99 0.09 22.51
N VAL A 89 6.36 1.34 22.31
CA VAL A 89 7.16 1.83 21.19
C VAL A 89 8.68 1.58 21.35
N PRO A 90 9.26 1.61 22.58
CA PRO A 90 10.69 1.37 22.76
C PRO A 90 11.15 -0.02 22.28
N ALA A 91 10.41 -1.09 22.56
CA ALA A 91 10.81 -2.45 22.19
C ALA A 91 10.85 -2.71 20.68
N LEU A 92 10.06 -1.97 19.88
CA LEU A 92 10.15 -2.04 18.42
C LEU A 92 11.36 -1.23 17.93
N ILE A 93 11.62 -0.06 18.51
CA ILE A 93 12.78 0.78 18.17
C ILE A 93 14.10 0.11 18.55
N ASP A 94 14.15 -0.52 19.72
CA ASP A 94 15.31 -1.27 20.19
C ASP A 94 15.58 -2.46 19.28
N TRP A 95 14.53 -3.18 18.88
CA TRP A 95 14.67 -4.24 17.90
C TRP A 95 15.16 -3.71 16.55
N TYR A 96 14.62 -2.59 16.07
CA TYR A 96 15.10 -1.95 14.84
C TYR A 96 16.58 -1.53 14.90
N SER A 97 17.03 -1.07 16.08
CA SER A 97 18.39 -0.58 16.28
C SER A 97 19.40 -1.72 16.45
N ASN A 98 19.02 -2.77 17.17
CA ASN A 98 19.96 -3.79 17.63
C ASN A 98 19.92 -5.06 16.78
N GLU A 99 18.74 -5.49 16.36
CA GLU A 99 18.52 -6.81 15.75
C GLU A 99 18.21 -6.72 14.25
N TYR A 100 17.39 -5.76 13.84
CA TYR A 100 16.97 -5.61 12.45
C TYR A 100 18.08 -5.01 11.58
N LYS A 101 18.50 -5.74 10.54
CA LYS A 101 19.63 -5.33 9.68
C LYS A 101 19.22 -4.70 8.34
N ARG A 102 17.97 -4.92 7.91
CA ARG A 102 17.43 -4.33 6.68
C ARG A 102 17.10 -2.85 6.91
N PRO A 103 17.01 -2.04 5.85
CA PRO A 103 16.59 -0.65 6.01
C PRO A 103 15.14 -0.54 6.49
N VAL A 104 14.86 0.49 7.30
CA VAL A 104 13.50 0.93 7.63
C VAL A 104 13.24 2.32 7.04
N VAL A 105 12.14 2.47 6.30
CA VAL A 105 11.70 3.76 5.77
C VAL A 105 11.04 4.57 6.88
N THR A 106 11.48 5.82 7.07
CA THR A 106 11.00 6.73 8.11
C THR A 106 11.07 8.19 7.65
N LEU A 107 10.56 9.13 8.45
CA LEU A 107 10.53 10.57 8.13
C LEU A 107 11.90 11.25 8.27
N ARG A 108 12.73 10.77 9.20
CA ARG A 108 14.02 11.39 9.53
C ARG A 108 15.06 10.33 9.84
N LYS A 109 16.33 10.68 9.63
CA LYS A 109 17.44 9.78 9.94
C LYS A 109 17.44 9.52 11.44
N VAL A 110 17.59 8.27 11.83
CA VAL A 110 17.73 7.88 13.24
C VAL A 110 19.19 7.47 13.47
N PRO A 111 19.93 8.18 14.35
CA PRO A 111 21.30 7.80 14.67
C PRO A 111 21.40 6.35 15.16
N GLY A 112 22.34 5.59 14.60
CA GLY A 112 22.58 4.19 14.98
C GLY A 112 21.62 3.16 14.36
N MET A 113 20.65 3.58 13.54
CA MET A 113 19.70 2.69 12.88
C MET A 113 19.82 2.79 11.35
N ASN A 114 19.70 1.65 10.67
CA ASN A 114 19.68 1.59 9.21
C ASN A 114 18.35 2.17 8.68
N THR A 115 18.33 3.48 8.44
CA THR A 115 17.12 4.23 8.04
C THR A 115 17.22 4.73 6.60
N LEU A 116 16.10 4.64 5.88
CA LEU A 116 15.86 5.32 4.62
C LEU A 116 14.85 6.44 4.84
N ILE A 117 15.10 7.61 4.25
CA ILE A 117 14.16 8.73 4.37
C ILE A 117 13.08 8.57 3.31
N TYR A 118 11.82 8.61 3.73
CA TYR A 118 10.71 8.62 2.80
C TYR A 118 10.80 9.84 1.87
N PRO A 119 10.76 9.66 0.55
CA PRO A 119 10.99 10.75 -0.39
C PRO A 119 9.72 11.57 -0.63
N ILE A 120 9.18 12.21 0.41
CA ILE A 120 7.90 12.93 0.34
C ILE A 120 7.86 14.01 -0.75
N LYS A 121 8.94 14.79 -0.88
CA LYS A 121 9.02 15.89 -1.86
C LYS A 121 8.78 15.41 -3.30
N PRO A 122 9.60 14.51 -3.86
CA PRO A 122 9.39 14.04 -5.23
C PRO A 122 8.07 13.25 -5.39
N VAL A 123 7.56 12.58 -4.35
CA VAL A 123 6.24 11.95 -4.42
C VAL A 123 5.13 13.00 -4.58
N VAL A 124 5.13 14.05 -3.76
CA VAL A 124 4.17 15.16 -3.85
C VAL A 124 4.32 15.89 -5.19
N GLU A 125 5.54 16.13 -5.65
CA GLU A 125 5.80 16.81 -6.93
C GLU A 125 5.38 15.96 -8.14
N TYR A 126 5.55 14.63 -8.09
CA TYR A 126 5.08 13.74 -9.16
C TYR A 126 3.55 13.71 -9.25
N TRP A 127 2.89 13.59 -8.09
CA TRP A 127 1.43 13.45 -8.04
C TRP A 127 0.68 14.78 -8.06
N GLN A 128 1.34 15.89 -7.75
CA GLN A 128 0.72 17.19 -7.51
C GLN A 128 -0.43 17.07 -6.49
N ASP A 129 -0.17 16.36 -5.39
CA ASP A 129 -1.17 16.04 -4.37
C ASP A 129 -0.50 15.77 -3.00
N ASP A 130 -1.20 16.13 -1.92
CA ASP A 130 -0.72 16.05 -0.53
C ASP A 130 -1.68 15.28 0.40
N TYR A 131 -2.73 14.64 -0.12
CA TYR A 131 -3.70 13.93 0.72
C TYR A 131 -3.19 12.58 1.24
N PHE A 132 -2.34 12.63 2.27
CA PHE A 132 -1.78 11.47 2.96
C PHE A 132 -2.28 11.38 4.41
N PHE A 133 -2.32 10.16 4.98
CA PHE A 133 -2.69 9.99 6.39
C PHE A 133 -1.87 8.86 7.05
N ALA A 134 -2.10 7.62 6.63
CA ALA A 134 -1.45 6.42 7.21
C ALA A 134 -0.35 5.86 6.30
N ALA A 135 0.55 5.04 6.85
CA ALA A 135 1.64 4.39 6.10
C ALA A 135 1.23 3.82 4.73
N PRO A 136 0.09 3.11 4.59
CA PRO A 136 -0.32 2.58 3.29
C PRO A 136 -0.51 3.65 2.21
N SER A 137 -1.01 4.85 2.55
CA SER A 137 -1.19 5.94 1.59
C SER A 137 0.14 6.40 0.96
N TYR A 138 1.17 6.57 1.79
CA TYR A 138 2.53 6.90 1.34
C TYR A 138 3.12 5.78 0.46
N MET A 139 2.98 4.53 0.90
CA MET A 139 3.48 3.36 0.17
C MET A 139 2.84 3.21 -1.20
N LEU A 140 1.51 3.39 -1.29
CA LEU A 140 0.76 3.32 -2.55
C LEU A 140 1.23 4.41 -3.53
N ALA A 141 1.30 5.66 -3.08
CA ALA A 141 1.73 6.78 -3.92
C ALA A 141 3.16 6.58 -4.44
N TYR A 142 4.08 6.21 -3.55
CA TYR A 142 5.47 5.96 -3.91
C TYR A 142 5.61 4.77 -4.88
N ALA A 143 4.95 3.64 -4.64
CA ALA A 143 4.98 2.51 -5.55
C ALA A 143 4.38 2.83 -6.93
N GLY A 144 3.30 3.61 -6.97
CA GLY A 144 2.70 4.07 -8.22
C GLY A 144 3.63 5.00 -9.01
N MET A 145 4.34 5.91 -8.33
CA MET A 145 5.39 6.75 -8.93
C MET A 145 6.54 5.90 -9.49
N CYS A 146 6.92 4.82 -8.79
CA CYS A 146 7.90 3.83 -9.25
C CYS A 146 7.41 2.89 -10.37
N GLY A 147 6.17 3.07 -10.86
CA GLY A 147 5.64 2.35 -12.01
C GLY A 147 4.87 1.07 -11.70
N ALA A 148 4.69 0.68 -10.43
CA ALA A 148 4.00 -0.55 -10.06
C ALA A 148 2.60 -0.64 -10.69
N LYS A 149 2.30 -1.78 -11.33
CA LYS A 149 0.99 -2.03 -11.99
C LYS A 149 0.15 -3.06 -11.25
N ARG A 150 0.72 -3.82 -10.32
CA ARG A 150 0.00 -4.80 -9.52
C ARG A 150 0.26 -4.58 -8.03
N PHE A 151 -0.80 -4.50 -7.25
CA PHE A 151 -0.76 -4.23 -5.82
C PHE A 151 -1.45 -5.36 -5.08
N ARG A 152 -0.73 -6.02 -4.16
CA ARG A 152 -1.31 -7.02 -3.26
C ARG A 152 -1.37 -6.43 -1.87
N LEU A 153 -2.56 -6.23 -1.32
CA LEU A 153 -2.73 -5.50 -0.07
C LEU A 153 -3.31 -6.41 1.00
N PHE A 154 -2.52 -6.74 2.01
CA PHE A 154 -2.92 -7.58 3.14
C PHE A 154 -2.95 -6.74 4.42
N GLY A 155 -3.89 -7.01 5.32
CA GLY A 155 -3.93 -6.33 6.62
C GLY A 155 -4.20 -4.82 6.56
N LEU A 156 -4.75 -4.33 5.44
CA LEU A 156 -5.24 -2.95 5.31
C LEU A 156 -6.71 -2.91 5.71
N ASP A 157 -6.99 -3.40 6.92
CA ASP A 157 -8.31 -3.40 7.51
C ASP A 157 -8.48 -2.12 8.34
N PHE A 158 -9.61 -1.45 8.18
CA PHE A 158 -9.92 -0.17 8.82
C PHE A 158 -11.23 -0.18 9.61
N ASP A 159 -12.00 -1.25 9.49
CA ASP A 159 -13.21 -1.51 10.25
C ASP A 159 -13.15 -2.93 10.83
N TYR A 160 -13.05 -3.00 12.16
CA TYR A 160 -13.09 -4.23 12.97
C TYR A 160 -13.28 -3.87 14.46
N PRO A 161 -13.77 -4.80 15.29
CA PRO A 161 -13.94 -4.58 16.73
C PRO A 161 -12.61 -4.25 17.42
N GLY A 162 -12.61 -3.20 18.25
CA GLY A 162 -11.42 -2.79 19.02
C GLY A 162 -10.41 -1.94 18.25
N ARG A 163 -10.75 -1.49 17.03
CA ARG A 163 -9.90 -0.54 16.30
C ARG A 163 -9.68 0.76 17.07
N THR A 164 -8.51 1.35 16.91
CA THR A 164 -8.14 2.64 17.48
C THR A 164 -8.13 3.75 16.42
N GLU A 165 -8.09 5.01 16.85
CA GLU A 165 -7.96 6.15 15.94
C GLU A 165 -6.63 6.14 15.15
N TYR A 166 -5.58 5.51 15.70
CA TYR A 166 -4.29 5.33 15.04
C TYR A 166 -4.36 4.38 13.82
N GLU A 167 -5.43 3.59 13.74
CA GLU A 167 -5.73 2.69 12.63
C GLU A 167 -6.76 3.30 11.66
N ALA A 168 -7.09 4.60 11.82
CA ALA A 168 -7.78 5.35 10.79
C ALA A 168 -6.88 5.53 9.55
N GLY A 169 -7.48 5.89 8.41
CA GLY A 169 -6.73 6.10 7.16
C GLY A 169 -7.32 5.39 5.94
N ARG A 170 -8.50 4.75 6.09
CA ARG A 170 -9.23 4.14 4.98
C ARG A 170 -9.40 5.10 3.81
N CYS A 171 -9.90 6.31 4.08
CA CYS A 171 -10.18 7.31 3.05
C CYS A 171 -8.93 7.66 2.23
N ALA A 172 -7.81 7.97 2.89
CA ALA A 172 -6.55 8.27 2.20
C ALA A 172 -6.02 7.04 1.44
N THR A 173 -6.12 5.85 2.03
CA THR A 173 -5.67 4.61 1.37
C THR A 173 -6.48 4.32 0.11
N GLU A 174 -7.81 4.39 0.18
CA GLU A 174 -8.70 4.18 -0.97
C GLU A 174 -8.56 5.27 -2.03
N TYR A 175 -8.35 6.52 -1.60
CA TYR A 175 -8.01 7.63 -2.49
C TYR A 175 -6.76 7.30 -3.32
N TRP A 176 -5.66 6.91 -2.66
CA TRP A 176 -4.42 6.56 -3.35
C TRP A 176 -4.55 5.32 -4.22
N CYS A 177 -5.34 4.33 -3.80
CA CYS A 177 -5.71 3.23 -4.67
C CYS A 177 -6.38 3.73 -5.95
N GLY A 178 -7.35 4.65 -5.84
CA GLY A 178 -7.99 5.31 -6.98
C GLY A 178 -6.99 6.08 -7.86
N ARG A 179 -6.10 6.87 -7.25
CA ARG A 179 -5.06 7.62 -7.96
C ARG A 179 -4.14 6.72 -8.76
N VAL A 180 -3.61 5.64 -8.18
CA VAL A 180 -2.71 4.75 -8.92
C VAL A 180 -3.45 3.89 -9.96
N ARG A 181 -4.77 3.63 -9.80
CA ARG A 181 -5.59 3.02 -10.88
C ARG A 181 -5.55 3.83 -12.17
N THR A 182 -5.43 5.16 -12.09
CA THR A 182 -5.32 6.01 -13.29
C THR A 182 -4.07 5.70 -14.12
N LEU A 183 -3.04 5.11 -13.50
CA LEU A 183 -1.84 4.62 -14.16
C LEU A 183 -1.96 3.15 -14.62
N GLY A 184 -3.15 2.56 -14.59
CA GLY A 184 -3.39 1.16 -14.98
C GLY A 184 -3.13 0.14 -13.87
N ALA A 185 -3.02 0.57 -12.61
CA ALA A 185 -2.81 -0.34 -11.49
C ALA A 185 -4.01 -1.27 -11.21
N ARG A 186 -3.71 -2.52 -10.84
CA ARG A 186 -4.69 -3.53 -10.40
C ARG A 186 -4.42 -3.96 -8.95
N PHE A 187 -5.48 -4.36 -8.27
CA PHE A 187 -5.46 -4.66 -6.84
C PHE A 187 -5.94 -6.09 -6.55
N GLU A 188 -5.14 -6.82 -5.79
CA GLU A 188 -5.46 -8.08 -5.15
C GLU A 188 -5.56 -7.82 -3.65
N VAL A 189 -6.70 -8.12 -3.06
CA VAL A 189 -6.98 -7.86 -1.64
C VAL A 189 -7.72 -9.07 -1.06
N PRO A 190 -7.52 -9.40 0.22
CA PRO A 190 -8.31 -10.42 0.90
C PRO A 190 -9.81 -10.21 0.75
N GLU A 191 -10.56 -11.29 0.64
CA GLU A 191 -12.02 -11.25 0.47
C GLU A 191 -12.73 -10.52 1.63
N TYR A 192 -12.25 -10.71 2.85
CA TYR A 192 -12.86 -10.17 4.07
C TYR A 192 -12.25 -8.87 4.57
N THR A 193 -11.47 -8.16 3.74
CA THR A 193 -10.89 -6.89 4.17
C THR A 193 -11.94 -5.78 4.24
N SER A 194 -11.80 -4.84 5.17
CA SER A 194 -12.65 -3.64 5.16
C SER A 194 -12.29 -2.64 4.07
N LEU A 195 -11.13 -2.77 3.42
CA LEU A 195 -10.77 -1.97 2.24
C LEU A 195 -11.75 -2.25 1.07
N PHE A 196 -12.20 -1.18 0.41
CA PHE A 196 -13.22 -1.22 -0.66
C PHE A 196 -14.53 -1.91 -0.28
N ASP A 197 -14.87 -1.90 1.01
CA ASP A 197 -16.05 -2.59 1.57
C ASP A 197 -16.09 -4.08 1.22
N ARG A 198 -14.93 -4.73 1.05
CA ARG A 198 -14.86 -6.13 0.58
C ARG A 198 -15.51 -7.12 1.54
N HIS A 199 -15.31 -6.95 2.84
CA HIS A 199 -15.97 -7.72 3.90
C HIS A 199 -17.49 -7.76 3.78
N TRP A 200 -18.12 -6.69 3.28
CA TRP A 200 -19.55 -6.68 3.02
C TRP A 200 -19.91 -7.46 1.76
N ARG A 201 -19.04 -7.58 0.76
CA ARG A 201 -19.34 -8.41 -0.42
C ARG A 201 -19.41 -9.91 -0.08
N SER A 202 -18.56 -10.38 0.82
CA SER A 202 -18.47 -11.79 1.20
C SER A 202 -19.53 -12.25 2.19
N THR A 203 -20.06 -11.34 3.00
CA THR A 203 -21.16 -11.64 3.95
C THR A 203 -22.55 -11.46 3.35
N GLY A 204 -22.65 -11.19 2.04
CA GLY A 204 -23.93 -10.85 1.40
C GLY A 204 -24.44 -9.48 1.87
N GLY A 205 -23.59 -8.46 1.81
CA GLY A 205 -23.85 -7.08 2.25
C GLY A 205 -24.35 -6.99 3.70
N ARG A 206 -24.91 -5.84 4.05
CA ARG A 206 -26.06 -5.84 4.97
C ARG A 206 -27.31 -6.47 4.32
N ILE A 207 -27.21 -6.82 3.03
CA ILE A 207 -28.28 -7.14 2.07
C ILE A 207 -27.63 -8.01 0.97
N GLY A 208 -28.05 -9.27 0.85
CA GLY A 208 -27.42 -10.48 0.29
C GLY A 208 -26.66 -10.50 -1.05
N TYR A 209 -26.23 -9.38 -1.64
CA TYR A 209 -25.75 -9.32 -3.01
C TYR A 209 -24.37 -8.65 -3.10
N GLY A 210 -23.60 -8.97 -4.15
CA GLY A 210 -22.28 -8.36 -4.40
C GLY A 210 -22.31 -6.83 -4.37
N ALA A 211 -21.15 -6.15 -4.48
CA ALA A 211 -21.12 -4.70 -4.31
C ALA A 211 -22.15 -3.98 -5.19
N PRO A 212 -23.18 -3.36 -4.58
CA PRO A 212 -24.22 -2.71 -5.34
C PRO A 212 -23.62 -1.51 -6.06
N LEU A 213 -24.01 -1.33 -7.32
CA LEU A 213 -23.71 -0.12 -8.10
C LEU A 213 -24.62 1.03 -7.68
N TYR A 214 -25.87 0.73 -7.32
CA TYR A 214 -26.86 1.72 -6.90
C TYR A 214 -27.58 1.31 -5.61
N GLY A 215 -27.55 2.20 -4.62
CA GLY A 215 -28.34 2.04 -3.39
C GLY A 215 -28.02 0.75 -2.63
N TYR A 216 -29.04 0.21 -1.99
CA TYR A 216 -28.93 -0.89 -1.02
C TYR A 216 -29.66 -2.17 -1.46
N PHE A 217 -30.34 -2.23 -2.60
CA PHE A 217 -31.37 -3.25 -2.89
C PHE A 217 -31.19 -4.02 -4.20
N ASP A 218 -32.09 -4.98 -4.45
CA ASP A 218 -32.18 -5.85 -5.63
C ASP A 218 -32.24 -5.08 -6.96
N ASN A 219 -32.08 -5.79 -8.09
CA ASN A 219 -32.02 -5.25 -9.45
C ASN A 219 -30.77 -4.40 -9.74
N GLN A 220 -29.61 -4.85 -9.25
CA GLN A 220 -28.33 -4.27 -9.64
C GLN A 220 -28.03 -4.60 -11.10
N PRO A 221 -27.59 -3.61 -11.90
CA PRO A 221 -27.15 -3.91 -13.25
C PRO A 221 -25.88 -4.77 -13.21
N VAL A 222 -25.75 -5.66 -14.18
CA VAL A 222 -24.61 -6.58 -14.24
C VAL A 222 -23.44 -5.87 -14.89
N ILE A 223 -22.30 -5.79 -14.20
CA ILE A 223 -21.05 -5.39 -14.83
C ILE A 223 -20.50 -6.54 -15.66
N THR A 224 -20.36 -6.31 -16.94
CA THR A 224 -19.68 -7.19 -17.90
C THR A 224 -18.43 -6.51 -18.43
N TYR A 225 -17.67 -7.22 -19.27
CA TYR A 225 -16.48 -6.67 -19.92
C TYR A 225 -16.55 -6.98 -21.42
N ASP A 226 -16.24 -5.98 -22.25
CA ASP A 226 -16.15 -6.17 -23.69
C ASP A 226 -14.88 -6.94 -24.10
N GLU A 227 -14.74 -7.24 -25.39
CA GLU A 227 -13.57 -7.91 -25.96
C GLU A 227 -12.23 -7.15 -25.74
N ASN A 228 -12.31 -5.85 -25.45
CA ASN A 228 -11.16 -4.99 -25.14
C ASN A 228 -10.92 -4.85 -23.63
N GLY A 229 -11.69 -5.56 -22.80
CA GLY A 229 -11.62 -5.51 -21.34
C GLY A 229 -12.16 -4.21 -20.73
N ARG A 230 -12.94 -3.42 -21.48
CA ARG A 230 -13.67 -2.26 -20.93
C ARG A 230 -14.88 -2.73 -20.17
N MET A 231 -15.14 -2.12 -19.01
CA MET A 231 -16.36 -2.39 -18.26
C MET A 231 -17.57 -1.91 -19.04
N THR A 232 -18.55 -2.79 -19.21
CA THR A 232 -19.86 -2.52 -19.76
C THR A 232 -20.91 -2.78 -18.69
N VAL A 233 -22.00 -2.02 -18.74
CA VAL A 233 -23.15 -2.24 -17.88
C VAL A 233 -24.20 -2.90 -18.74
N ASP A 234 -24.57 -4.14 -18.41
CA ASP A 234 -25.68 -4.80 -19.10
C ASP A 234 -26.97 -4.09 -18.68
N GLY A 235 -27.54 -3.34 -19.62
CA GLY A 235 -28.80 -2.65 -19.44
C GLY A 235 -29.90 -3.68 -19.55
N GLY A 236 -30.20 -4.38 -18.46
CA GLY A 236 -31.51 -4.98 -18.33
C GLY A 236 -32.53 -3.86 -18.49
N ASP A 237 -33.24 -3.84 -19.62
CA ASP A 237 -34.29 -2.87 -19.89
C ASP A 237 -35.16 -2.77 -18.65
N ALA A 238 -35.31 -1.56 -18.11
CA ALA A 238 -36.20 -1.30 -16.99
C ALA A 238 -37.63 -1.63 -17.44
N SER A 239 -38.05 -2.86 -17.19
CA SER A 239 -39.43 -3.34 -17.36
C SER A 239 -40.27 -2.96 -16.14
#